data_AF-A0A930MDT4-F1
#
_entry.id   AF-A0A930MDT4-F1
#
_cell.length_a   1.000
_cell.length_b   1.000
_cell.length_c   1.000
_cell.angle_alpha   90.00
_cell.angle_beta   90.00
_cell.angle_gamma   90.00
#
_symmetry.space_group_name_H-M   'P 1'
#
loop_
_entity.id
_entity.type
_entity.pdbx_description
1 polymer ?
#
loop_
_entity_poly.entity_id
_entity_poly.type
_entity_poly.pdbx_seq_one_letter_code
_entity_poly.pdbx_strand_id
1 'polypeptide(L)'
;ELHRQGYVTISQRDILDYYQQGKNLPPRALYLMFEDGRRDTAIFAQEIMEDLNFKATMMTYPEKFALNDPKFLMPRDLREMEDSSFWEMGTNGYRLEYINVFDRYNNYLGELDPLRFDMVRSYLGRKYNHYLMDYIRDADGVPMESERHMKDRVAYDYMRLRDIYEEELGYVPMTHVLMHANTGKFGNNAPISAANERWIRELFPMNFNREGFVLNRRDSSLYDLTRMQPQPYWAINHLLMRIKYDTNEDLEFVTGDRDNRRAWDLREGALELHDESLLLTTLPEGRAYARLQEGSELRDLNIDTYVDGNAFGAQQIYLRSTPDLSQSICVSLVNNVLLVQETQQGSTRELYREKIPVILGETIPSVPEDRRDAMVRENEAFARYAPSPVSAEEYLGRAEEIRN
;
A
#
# COMPACT_ATOMS: atom_id res chain seq x y z
N GLU A 1 -6.77 -12.18 14.35
CA GLU A 1 -8.05 -12.69 13.80
C GLU A 1 -7.87 -13.86 12.84
N LEU A 2 -7.04 -13.74 11.79
CA LEU A 2 -6.78 -14.85 10.85
C LEU A 2 -6.39 -16.18 11.54
N HIS A 3 -5.53 -16.15 12.56
CA HIS A 3 -5.21 -17.32 13.38
C HIS A 3 -6.46 -17.98 14.01
N ARG A 4 -7.41 -17.19 14.56
CA ARG A 4 -8.67 -17.72 15.13
C ARG A 4 -9.57 -18.34 14.07
N GLN A 5 -9.52 -17.78 12.87
CA GLN A 5 -10.18 -18.33 11.68
C GLN A 5 -9.39 -19.54 11.11
N GLY A 6 -8.36 -20.04 11.77
CA GLY A 6 -7.65 -21.26 11.34
C GLY A 6 -6.71 -21.07 10.15
N TYR A 7 -6.31 -19.82 9.82
CA TYR A 7 -5.21 -19.61 8.89
C TYR A 7 -3.89 -20.08 9.51
N VAL A 8 -3.10 -20.79 8.71
CA VAL A 8 -1.79 -21.31 9.11
C VAL A 8 -0.75 -20.75 8.16
N THR A 9 0.33 -20.23 8.72
CA THR A 9 1.43 -19.70 7.91
C THR A 9 2.22 -20.83 7.26
N ILE A 10 2.65 -20.62 6.02
CA ILE A 10 3.43 -21.59 5.24
C ILE A 10 4.82 -21.05 4.90
N SER A 11 5.78 -21.95 4.72
CA SER A 11 7.15 -21.59 4.33
C SER A 11 7.27 -21.34 2.83
N GLN A 12 8.36 -20.69 2.43
CA GLN A 12 8.77 -20.61 1.03
C GLN A 12 8.92 -21.99 0.39
N ARG A 13 9.41 -22.97 1.16
CA ARG A 13 9.57 -24.34 0.69
C ARG A 13 8.21 -25.01 0.42
N ASP A 14 7.21 -24.78 1.26
CA ASP A 14 5.86 -25.33 1.05
C ASP A 14 5.23 -24.81 -0.25
N ILE A 15 5.47 -23.53 -0.59
CA ILE A 15 5.04 -22.96 -1.88
C ILE A 15 5.72 -23.72 -3.03
N LEU A 16 7.05 -23.87 -3.00
CA LEU A 16 7.78 -24.58 -4.06
C LEU A 16 7.32 -26.04 -4.20
N ASP A 17 7.17 -26.76 -3.09
CA ASP A 17 6.69 -28.14 -3.09
C ASP A 17 5.24 -28.25 -3.63
N TYR A 18 4.38 -27.26 -3.34
CA TYR A 18 3.02 -27.21 -3.85
C TYR A 18 2.96 -27.09 -5.37
N TYR A 19 3.78 -26.22 -5.95
CA TYR A 19 3.81 -25.99 -7.39
C TYR A 19 4.63 -27.03 -8.16
N GLN A 20 5.76 -27.47 -7.63
CA GLN A 20 6.73 -28.30 -8.36
C GLN A 20 6.54 -29.80 -8.10
N GLN A 21 6.11 -30.19 -6.89
CA GLN A 21 5.97 -31.60 -6.49
C GLN A 21 4.51 -32.01 -6.33
N GLY A 22 3.59 -31.06 -6.42
CA GLY A 22 2.17 -31.29 -6.26
C GLY A 22 1.73 -31.57 -4.82
N LYS A 23 2.58 -31.33 -3.81
CA LYS A 23 2.24 -31.45 -2.38
C LYS A 23 1.04 -30.56 -2.06
N ASN A 24 0.14 -31.00 -1.18
CA ASN A 24 -0.97 -30.16 -0.76
C ASN A 24 -0.51 -29.18 0.32
N LEU A 25 -1.01 -27.95 0.25
CA LEU A 25 -0.93 -26.99 1.35
C LEU A 25 -2.03 -27.29 2.38
N PRO A 26 -1.85 -26.87 3.65
CA PRO A 26 -2.94 -26.89 4.61
C PRO A 26 -4.13 -26.04 4.12
N PRO A 27 -5.37 -26.37 4.52
CA PRO A 27 -6.49 -25.44 4.36
C PRO A 27 -6.15 -24.08 4.99
N ARG A 28 -6.61 -22.98 4.38
CA ARG A 28 -6.32 -21.61 4.84
C ARG A 28 -4.82 -21.33 4.99
N ALA A 29 -4.02 -21.83 4.04
CA ALA A 29 -2.60 -21.51 3.95
C ALA A 29 -2.37 -20.01 3.72
N LEU A 30 -1.50 -19.41 4.53
CA LEU A 30 -1.15 -18.01 4.51
C LEU A 30 0.35 -17.85 4.28
N TYR A 31 0.75 -17.19 3.20
CA TYR A 31 2.14 -16.74 3.07
C TYR A 31 2.22 -15.29 3.54
N LEU A 32 2.92 -15.06 4.65
CA LEU A 32 3.07 -13.73 5.24
C LEU A 32 4.43 -13.16 4.86
N MET A 33 4.44 -11.95 4.30
CA MET A 33 5.68 -11.26 3.95
C MET A 33 5.65 -9.81 4.45
N PHE A 34 6.82 -9.31 4.80
CA PHE A 34 7.07 -7.93 5.19
C PHE A 34 8.08 -7.32 4.21
N GLU A 35 7.69 -6.25 3.54
CA GLU A 35 8.53 -5.62 2.51
C GLU A 35 9.52 -4.59 3.11
N ASP A 36 10.53 -4.24 2.31
CA ASP A 36 11.56 -3.23 2.56
C ASP A 36 12.66 -3.55 3.58
N GLY A 37 12.50 -4.54 4.46
CA GLY A 37 13.59 -4.97 5.33
C GLY A 37 13.86 -4.01 6.49
N ARG A 38 12.84 -3.25 6.90
CA ARG A 38 13.01 -2.26 7.96
C ARG A 38 13.18 -2.90 9.34
N ARG A 39 14.05 -2.30 10.13
CA ARG A 39 14.36 -2.76 11.49
C ARG A 39 13.15 -2.62 12.43
N ASP A 40 12.37 -1.55 12.31
CA ASP A 40 11.17 -1.33 13.13
C ASP A 40 10.11 -2.41 12.89
N THR A 41 9.93 -2.86 11.65
CA THR A 41 9.02 -3.97 11.32
C THR A 41 9.38 -5.23 12.10
N ALA A 42 10.66 -5.63 12.12
CA ALA A 42 11.07 -6.80 12.90
C ALA A 42 10.81 -6.62 14.40
N ILE A 43 11.12 -5.45 14.97
CA ILE A 43 10.91 -5.15 16.39
C ILE A 43 9.43 -5.32 16.79
N PHE A 44 8.50 -4.79 15.99
CA PHE A 44 7.08 -4.85 16.33
C PHE A 44 6.40 -6.17 15.95
N ALA A 45 6.91 -6.87 14.93
CA ALA A 45 6.30 -8.11 14.47
C ALA A 45 6.79 -9.35 15.23
N GLN A 46 8.03 -9.35 15.75
CA GLN A 46 8.66 -10.54 16.34
C GLN A 46 7.78 -11.21 17.41
N GLU A 47 7.41 -10.46 18.46
CA GLU A 47 6.61 -10.98 19.58
C GLU A 47 5.27 -11.54 19.11
N ILE A 48 4.64 -10.88 18.13
CA ILE A 48 3.37 -11.32 17.54
C ILE A 48 3.56 -12.64 16.77
N MET A 49 4.67 -12.79 16.04
CA MET A 49 4.98 -14.04 15.32
C MET A 49 5.22 -15.19 16.30
N GLU A 50 5.94 -14.94 17.40
CA GLU A 50 6.21 -15.91 18.45
C GLU A 50 4.92 -16.38 19.14
N ASP A 51 4.09 -15.43 19.60
CA ASP A 51 2.83 -15.72 20.30
C ASP A 51 1.84 -16.52 19.45
N LEU A 52 1.77 -16.22 18.15
CA LEU A 52 0.91 -16.91 17.20
C LEU A 52 1.55 -18.17 16.60
N ASN A 53 2.82 -18.43 16.91
CA ASN A 53 3.65 -19.43 16.24
C ASN A 53 3.55 -19.34 14.71
N PHE A 54 3.66 -18.11 14.20
CA PHE A 54 3.58 -17.78 12.79
C PHE A 54 4.96 -17.65 12.17
N LYS A 55 5.08 -18.13 10.94
CA LYS A 55 6.25 -17.91 10.08
C LYS A 55 5.97 -16.79 9.08
N ALA A 56 6.97 -15.95 8.86
CA ALA A 56 6.92 -14.87 7.88
C ALA A 56 8.20 -14.80 7.05
N THR A 57 8.16 -14.05 5.95
CA THR A 57 9.35 -13.71 5.17
C THR A 57 9.66 -12.22 5.27
N MET A 58 10.91 -11.88 5.58
CA MET A 58 11.41 -10.51 5.52
C MET A 58 12.04 -10.24 4.15
N MET A 59 11.44 -9.36 3.36
CA MET A 59 11.95 -8.98 2.04
C MET A 59 12.90 -7.79 2.20
N THR A 60 14.09 -7.85 1.60
CA THR A 60 15.16 -6.87 1.84
C THR A 60 15.74 -6.30 0.53
N TYR A 61 16.51 -5.22 0.64
CA TYR A 61 17.38 -4.69 -0.42
C TYR A 61 18.84 -4.77 0.03
N PRO A 62 19.71 -5.54 -0.65
CA PRO A 62 21.10 -5.70 -0.23
C PRO A 62 21.96 -4.44 -0.43
N GLU A 63 21.50 -3.45 -1.22
CA GLU A 63 22.12 -2.12 -1.25
C GLU A 63 22.19 -1.47 0.14
N LYS A 64 21.20 -1.72 1.01
CA LYS A 64 21.20 -1.19 2.38
C LYS A 64 22.32 -1.76 3.23
N PHE A 65 22.78 -2.98 2.94
CA PHE A 65 23.92 -3.58 3.63
C PHE A 65 25.20 -2.85 3.25
N ALA A 66 25.40 -2.60 1.96
CA ALA A 66 26.57 -1.88 1.44
C ALA A 66 26.63 -0.43 1.96
N LEU A 67 25.47 0.22 2.14
CA LEU A 67 25.37 1.58 2.69
C LEU A 67 25.41 1.63 4.22
N ASN A 68 25.31 0.48 4.90
CA ASN A 68 25.20 0.39 6.36
C ASN A 68 24.11 1.31 6.94
N ASP A 69 22.92 1.30 6.32
CA ASP A 69 21.81 2.15 6.75
C ASP A 69 21.14 1.59 8.03
N PRO A 70 21.24 2.29 9.18
CA PRO A 70 20.77 1.76 10.47
C PRO A 70 19.25 1.58 10.56
N LYS A 71 18.46 2.15 9.64
CA LYS A 71 17.00 1.99 9.60
C LYS A 71 16.59 0.61 9.10
N PHE A 72 17.50 -0.10 8.44
CA PHE A 72 17.26 -1.41 7.86
C PHE A 72 17.96 -2.51 8.67
N LEU A 73 17.49 -3.73 8.48
CA LEU A 73 18.12 -4.92 9.02
C LEU A 73 19.43 -5.19 8.26
N MET A 74 20.48 -5.49 8.99
CA MET A 74 21.80 -5.82 8.46
C MET A 74 22.00 -7.34 8.44
N PRO A 75 22.99 -7.86 7.71
CA PRO A 75 23.19 -9.31 7.56
C PRO A 75 23.27 -10.09 8.87
N ARG A 76 23.79 -9.46 9.94
CA ARG A 76 23.78 -10.05 11.28
C ARG A 76 22.36 -10.17 11.84
N ASP A 77 21.56 -9.10 11.76
CA ASP A 77 20.18 -9.11 12.26
C ASP A 77 19.34 -10.17 11.50
N LEU A 78 19.54 -10.29 10.19
CA LEU A 78 18.83 -11.26 9.35
C LEU A 78 19.14 -12.70 9.75
N ARG A 79 20.41 -13.04 9.99
CA ARG A 79 20.79 -14.38 10.50
C ARG A 79 20.18 -14.67 11.87
N GLU A 80 20.22 -13.71 12.78
CA GLU A 80 19.59 -13.84 14.11
C GLU A 80 18.07 -14.08 14.00
N MET A 81 17.41 -13.43 13.04
CA MET A 81 15.99 -13.66 12.75
C MET A 81 15.73 -15.05 12.14
N GLU A 82 16.54 -15.53 11.21
CA GLU A 82 16.41 -16.89 10.66
C GLU A 82 16.61 -17.96 11.73
N ASP A 83 17.60 -17.77 12.61
CA ASP A 83 17.89 -18.69 13.73
C ASP A 83 16.71 -18.80 14.71
N SER A 84 15.85 -17.78 14.80
CA SER A 84 14.62 -17.82 15.60
C SER A 84 13.55 -18.77 15.02
N SER A 85 13.71 -19.23 13.78
CA SER A 85 12.78 -20.09 13.01
C SER A 85 11.44 -19.47 12.59
N PHE A 86 11.11 -18.26 13.07
CA PHE A 86 9.90 -17.52 12.69
C PHE A 86 10.05 -16.75 11.37
N TRP A 87 11.28 -16.60 10.88
CA TRP A 87 11.57 -15.80 9.69
C TRP A 87 12.32 -16.59 8.62
N GLU A 88 11.96 -16.32 7.37
CA GLU A 88 12.74 -16.64 6.18
C GLU A 88 13.14 -15.33 5.48
N MET A 89 14.19 -15.37 4.66
CA MET A 89 14.63 -14.19 3.92
C MET A 89 14.09 -14.17 2.50
N GLY A 90 13.74 -12.98 2.02
CA GLY A 90 13.36 -12.69 0.64
C GLY A 90 14.02 -11.39 0.17
N THR A 91 13.80 -11.04 -1.10
CA THR A 91 14.34 -9.82 -1.69
C THR A 91 13.29 -9.03 -2.48
N ASN A 92 13.32 -7.71 -2.33
CA ASN A 92 12.56 -6.77 -3.15
C ASN A 92 13.37 -6.28 -4.38
N GLY A 93 14.56 -6.84 -4.61
CA GLY A 93 15.51 -6.37 -5.62
C GLY A 93 16.76 -5.74 -4.99
N TYR A 94 17.65 -5.19 -5.82
CA TYR A 94 18.92 -4.62 -5.34
C TYR A 94 18.70 -3.38 -4.48
N ARG A 95 17.82 -2.49 -4.94
CA ARG A 95 17.53 -1.18 -4.36
C ARG A 95 16.11 -0.70 -4.71
N LEU A 96 15.64 0.28 -3.95
CA LEU A 96 14.45 1.06 -4.25
C LEU A 96 14.89 2.39 -4.87
N GLU A 97 14.62 2.58 -6.15
CA GLU A 97 14.87 3.83 -6.87
C GLU A 97 13.75 4.11 -7.89
N TYR A 98 13.55 5.39 -8.19
CA TYR A 98 12.53 5.88 -9.10
C TYR A 98 13.17 6.56 -10.31
N ILE A 99 12.60 6.34 -11.49
CA ILE A 99 13.04 6.94 -12.75
C ILE A 99 11.86 7.62 -13.43
N ASN A 100 12.18 8.56 -14.32
CA ASN A 100 11.21 9.27 -15.16
C ASN A 100 10.12 9.95 -14.32
N VAL A 101 10.51 10.55 -13.19
CA VAL A 101 9.58 11.14 -12.22
C VAL A 101 9.07 12.48 -12.73
N PHE A 102 7.75 12.65 -12.65
CA PHE A 102 7.09 13.93 -12.85
C PHE A 102 6.21 14.27 -11.65
N ASP A 103 6.15 15.55 -11.33
CA ASP A 103 5.12 16.05 -10.42
C ASP A 103 3.74 16.09 -11.10
N ARG A 104 2.69 16.40 -10.32
CA ARG A 104 1.31 16.52 -10.85
C ARG A 104 1.11 17.68 -11.83
N TYR A 105 2.10 18.57 -11.96
CA TYR A 105 2.11 19.71 -12.88
C TYR A 105 2.91 19.44 -14.16
N ASN A 106 3.40 18.22 -14.35
CA ASN A 106 4.27 17.79 -15.45
C ASN A 106 5.65 18.45 -15.46
N ASN A 107 6.15 18.95 -14.33
CA ASN A 107 7.56 19.26 -14.19
C ASN A 107 8.34 17.94 -14.08
N TYR A 108 9.44 17.81 -14.80
CA TYR A 108 10.26 16.60 -14.84
C TYR A 108 11.35 16.66 -13.76
N LEU A 109 11.35 15.69 -12.85
CA LEU A 109 12.28 15.58 -11.72
C LEU A 109 13.39 14.56 -11.97
N GLY A 110 13.32 13.78 -13.06
CA GLY A 110 14.35 12.80 -13.39
C GLY A 110 14.33 11.55 -12.53
N GLU A 111 15.50 11.18 -12.04
CA GLU A 111 15.72 10.00 -11.19
C GLU A 111 15.76 10.43 -9.73
N LEU A 112 15.00 9.74 -8.87
CA LEU A 112 14.94 10.04 -7.44
C LEU A 112 15.28 8.80 -6.62
N ASP A 113 16.15 8.98 -5.63
CA ASP A 113 16.29 8.04 -4.52
C ASP A 113 15.07 8.15 -3.57
N PRO A 114 14.88 7.18 -2.65
CA PRO A 114 13.72 7.18 -1.76
C PRO A 114 13.60 8.40 -0.86
N LEU A 115 14.72 9.01 -0.46
CA LEU A 115 14.71 10.17 0.44
C LEU A 115 14.27 11.44 -0.28
N ARG A 116 14.73 11.64 -1.52
CA ARG A 116 14.23 12.73 -2.37
C ARG A 116 12.77 12.51 -2.75
N PHE A 117 12.40 11.28 -3.14
CA PHE A 117 11.03 10.92 -3.48
C PHE A 117 10.07 11.24 -2.33
N ASP A 118 10.41 10.85 -1.09
CA ASP A 118 9.58 11.11 0.08
C ASP A 118 9.37 12.61 0.34
N MET A 119 10.38 13.45 0.10
CA MET A 119 10.26 14.90 0.28
C MET A 119 9.30 15.57 -0.71
N VAL A 120 9.17 15.04 -1.93
CA VAL A 120 8.31 15.61 -2.97
C VAL A 120 7.00 14.86 -3.18
N ARG A 121 6.81 13.69 -2.52
CA ARG A 121 5.69 12.76 -2.75
C ARG A 121 4.31 13.42 -2.74
N SER A 122 4.11 14.45 -1.91
CA SER A 122 2.84 15.16 -1.77
C SER A 122 2.45 15.90 -3.06
N TYR A 123 3.42 16.23 -3.92
CA TYR A 123 3.24 16.90 -5.21
C TYR A 123 3.32 15.95 -6.40
N LEU A 124 3.62 14.67 -6.18
CA LEU A 124 3.72 13.70 -7.27
C LEU A 124 2.33 13.24 -7.74
N GLY A 125 2.24 12.97 -9.04
CA GLY A 125 1.15 12.19 -9.61
C GLY A 125 1.52 10.69 -9.65
N ARG A 126 0.96 9.97 -10.64
CA ARG A 126 1.34 8.57 -10.93
C ARG A 126 2.32 8.44 -12.11
N LYS A 127 2.93 9.55 -12.52
CA LYS A 127 3.81 9.60 -13.70
C LYS A 127 5.27 9.45 -13.26
N TYR A 128 5.63 8.22 -12.91
CA TYR A 128 6.99 7.77 -12.60
C TYR A 128 7.08 6.26 -12.81
N ASN A 129 8.29 5.72 -12.79
CA ASN A 129 8.55 4.27 -12.81
C ASN A 129 9.56 3.89 -11.74
N HIS A 130 9.63 2.61 -11.41
CA HIS A 130 10.77 2.06 -10.67
C HIS A 130 11.94 1.77 -11.61
N TYR A 131 13.14 1.78 -11.04
CA TYR A 131 14.41 1.69 -11.77
C TYR A 131 14.48 0.56 -12.81
N LEU A 132 13.94 -0.62 -12.49
CA LEU A 132 13.98 -1.78 -13.38
C LEU A 132 12.82 -1.85 -14.38
N MET A 133 11.92 -0.86 -14.40
CA MET A 133 10.64 -1.01 -15.09
C MET A 133 10.56 -0.38 -16.47
N ASP A 134 11.46 0.54 -16.81
CA ASP A 134 11.49 1.22 -18.11
C ASP A 134 12.90 1.70 -18.46
N TYR A 135 13.05 2.21 -19.67
CA TYR A 135 14.21 3.00 -20.06
C TYR A 135 14.31 4.26 -19.20
N ILE A 136 15.53 4.72 -18.92
CA ILE A 136 15.76 6.09 -18.46
C ILE A 136 15.44 7.03 -19.63
N ARG A 137 14.57 8.02 -19.38
CA ARG A 137 14.05 8.95 -20.40
C ARG A 137 14.23 10.39 -19.95
N ASP A 138 14.36 11.30 -20.90
CA ASP A 138 14.34 12.74 -20.63
C ASP A 138 12.92 13.27 -20.38
N ALA A 139 12.80 14.59 -20.22
CA ALA A 139 11.54 15.30 -19.98
C ALA A 139 10.52 15.13 -21.13
N ASP A 140 10.98 14.90 -22.36
CA ASP A 140 10.16 14.68 -23.55
C ASP A 140 9.78 13.20 -23.73
N GLY A 141 10.27 12.32 -22.86
CA GLY A 141 10.01 10.88 -22.89
C GLY A 141 10.92 10.11 -23.84
N VAL A 142 11.97 10.74 -24.37
CA VAL A 142 12.93 10.11 -25.27
C VAL A 142 13.91 9.27 -24.43
N PRO A 143 14.13 7.97 -24.77
CA PRO A 143 15.13 7.16 -24.10
C PRO A 143 16.52 7.79 -24.16
N MET A 144 17.15 7.96 -23.00
CA MET A 144 18.52 8.47 -22.85
C MET A 144 19.57 7.37 -22.89
N GLU A 145 19.15 6.11 -22.90
CA GLU A 145 20.01 4.95 -22.98
C GLU A 145 19.67 4.09 -24.22
N SER A 146 20.68 3.42 -24.76
CA SER A 146 20.47 2.40 -25.80
C SER A 146 19.88 1.12 -25.18
N GLU A 147 19.24 0.28 -25.99
CA GLU A 147 18.78 -1.05 -25.53
C GLU A 147 19.92 -1.87 -24.90
N ARG A 148 21.14 -1.76 -25.42
CA ARG A 148 22.31 -2.43 -24.83
C ARG A 148 22.61 -1.90 -23.43
N HIS A 149 22.73 -0.57 -23.27
CA HIS A 149 23.02 0.04 -21.97
C HIS A 149 21.90 -0.22 -20.95
N MET A 150 20.64 -0.24 -21.40
CA MET A 150 19.51 -0.65 -20.57
C MET A 150 19.67 -2.09 -20.07
N LYS A 151 20.03 -3.04 -20.94
CA LYS A 151 20.26 -4.44 -20.55
C LYS A 151 21.43 -4.57 -19.57
N ASP A 152 22.50 -3.80 -19.79
CA ASP A 152 23.67 -3.77 -18.91
C ASP A 152 23.29 -3.22 -17.53
N ARG A 153 22.46 -2.17 -17.47
CA ARG A 153 21.93 -1.57 -16.24
C ARG A 153 21.02 -2.52 -15.47
N VAL A 154 20.08 -3.18 -16.14
CA VAL A 154 19.21 -4.20 -15.51
C VAL A 154 20.06 -5.36 -14.99
N ALA A 155 21.01 -5.85 -15.79
CA ALA A 155 21.92 -6.92 -15.38
C ALA A 155 22.77 -6.53 -14.17
N TYR A 156 23.25 -5.29 -14.13
CA TYR A 156 24.04 -4.79 -13.01
C TYR A 156 23.31 -4.93 -11.67
N ASP A 157 22.04 -4.52 -11.58
CA ASP A 157 21.26 -4.63 -10.34
C ASP A 157 21.11 -6.09 -9.90
N TYR A 158 20.78 -7.01 -10.80
CA TYR A 158 20.64 -8.44 -10.46
C TYR A 158 21.97 -9.09 -10.07
N MET A 159 23.06 -8.75 -10.76
CA MET A 159 24.39 -9.25 -10.43
C MET A 159 24.84 -8.72 -9.07
N ARG A 160 24.64 -7.42 -8.81
CA ARG A 160 25.04 -6.81 -7.54
C ARG A 160 24.21 -7.33 -6.37
N LEU A 161 22.91 -7.55 -6.59
CA LEU A 161 22.05 -8.25 -5.64
C LEU A 161 22.61 -9.63 -5.29
N ARG A 162 22.89 -10.45 -6.30
CA ARG A 162 23.42 -11.81 -6.10
C ARG A 162 24.72 -11.76 -5.30
N ASP A 163 25.68 -10.98 -5.79
CA ASP A 163 27.04 -10.94 -5.24
C ASP A 163 27.03 -10.49 -3.78
N ILE A 164 26.24 -9.46 -3.42
CA ILE A 164 26.16 -9.00 -2.02
C ILE A 164 25.48 -10.06 -1.15
N TYR A 165 24.40 -10.70 -1.58
CA TYR A 165 23.76 -11.74 -0.77
C TYR A 165 24.65 -12.98 -0.59
N GLU A 166 25.35 -13.40 -1.65
CA GLU A 166 26.32 -14.51 -1.56
C GLU A 166 27.47 -14.17 -0.62
N GLU A 167 27.98 -12.94 -0.64
CA GLU A 167 29.02 -12.47 0.27
C GLU A 167 28.53 -12.35 1.72
N GLU A 168 27.38 -11.70 1.91
CA GLU A 168 26.89 -11.28 3.23
C GLU A 168 26.03 -12.31 3.94
N LEU A 169 25.31 -13.18 3.23
CA LEU A 169 24.45 -14.23 3.79
C LEU A 169 24.89 -15.65 3.40
N GLY A 170 25.69 -15.80 2.33
CA GLY A 170 26.12 -17.11 1.82
C GLY A 170 25.13 -17.74 0.84
N TYR A 171 24.02 -17.08 0.52
CA TYR A 171 23.00 -17.55 -0.41
C TYR A 171 22.15 -16.37 -0.92
N VAL A 172 21.50 -16.54 -2.06
CA VAL A 172 20.49 -15.61 -2.58
C VAL A 172 19.10 -16.00 -2.05
N PRO A 173 18.34 -15.09 -1.42
CA PRO A 173 16.98 -15.37 -0.96
C PRO A 173 16.08 -15.93 -2.07
N MET A 174 15.24 -16.94 -1.78
CA MET A 174 14.48 -17.65 -2.81
C MET A 174 13.26 -16.87 -3.33
N THR A 175 12.64 -16.06 -2.46
CA THR A 175 11.48 -15.24 -2.86
C THR A 175 11.93 -13.90 -3.40
N HIS A 176 11.46 -13.58 -4.61
CA HIS A 176 11.59 -12.25 -5.18
C HIS A 176 10.23 -11.54 -5.28
N VAL A 177 10.21 -10.24 -5.04
CA VAL A 177 9.06 -9.36 -5.30
C VAL A 177 9.52 -8.30 -6.30
N LEU A 178 8.96 -8.33 -7.52
CA LEU A 178 9.25 -7.31 -8.51
C LEU A 178 8.45 -6.04 -8.22
N MET A 179 9.13 -4.90 -8.29
CA MET A 179 8.50 -3.59 -8.19
C MET A 179 8.79 -2.76 -9.45
N HIS A 180 7.79 -2.14 -10.09
CA HIS A 180 6.38 -2.09 -9.68
C HIS A 180 5.63 -3.36 -10.10
N ALA A 181 4.69 -3.78 -9.28
CA ALA A 181 3.77 -4.87 -9.63
C ALA A 181 2.81 -4.46 -10.76
N ASN A 182 2.07 -5.44 -11.30
CA ASN A 182 0.93 -5.25 -12.21
C ASN A 182 1.24 -4.66 -13.59
N THR A 183 2.44 -4.88 -14.13
CA THR A 183 2.77 -4.46 -15.51
C THR A 183 2.25 -5.41 -16.59
N GLY A 184 1.61 -6.52 -16.19
CA GLY A 184 1.18 -7.61 -17.07
C GLY A 184 2.32 -8.48 -17.61
N LYS A 185 3.57 -8.09 -17.35
CA LYS A 185 4.81 -8.84 -17.60
C LYS A 185 5.82 -8.47 -16.50
N PHE A 186 7.12 -8.46 -16.81
CA PHE A 186 8.20 -8.08 -15.89
C PHE A 186 8.75 -6.66 -16.16
N GLY A 187 7.95 -5.74 -16.69
CA GLY A 187 8.44 -4.42 -17.13
C GLY A 187 7.46 -3.69 -18.06
N ASN A 188 7.54 -2.36 -18.12
CA ASN A 188 6.66 -1.52 -18.94
C ASN A 188 7.07 -1.46 -20.42
N ASN A 189 8.26 -1.96 -20.74
CA ASN A 189 8.76 -2.03 -22.11
C ASN A 189 9.22 -3.47 -22.45
N ALA A 190 9.05 -3.92 -23.69
CA ALA A 190 9.30 -5.32 -24.07
C ALA A 190 10.76 -5.77 -23.85
N PRO A 191 11.79 -5.06 -24.36
CA PRO A 191 13.19 -5.30 -24.01
C PRO A 191 13.51 -5.34 -22.51
N ILE A 192 12.97 -4.39 -21.72
CA ILE A 192 13.13 -4.37 -20.25
C ILE A 192 12.53 -5.64 -19.64
N SER A 193 11.30 -5.95 -20.04
CA SER A 193 10.55 -7.09 -19.55
C SER A 193 11.28 -8.41 -19.84
N ALA A 194 11.85 -8.57 -21.03
CA ALA A 194 12.63 -9.73 -21.39
C ALA A 194 13.94 -9.84 -20.58
N ALA A 195 14.59 -8.71 -20.29
CA ALA A 195 15.79 -8.68 -19.45
C ALA A 195 15.49 -9.08 -18.01
N ASN A 196 14.46 -8.47 -17.40
CA ASN A 196 14.01 -8.82 -16.05
C ASN A 196 13.55 -10.28 -15.97
N GLU A 197 12.74 -10.75 -16.92
CA GLU A 197 12.28 -12.15 -16.94
C GLU A 197 13.44 -13.13 -16.94
N ARG A 198 14.46 -12.90 -17.78
CA ARG A 198 15.65 -13.73 -17.83
C ARG A 198 16.30 -13.81 -16.45
N TRP A 199 16.61 -12.66 -15.85
CA TRP A 199 17.32 -12.61 -14.56
C TRP A 199 16.49 -13.17 -13.41
N ILE A 200 15.20 -12.88 -13.37
CA ILE A 200 14.31 -13.38 -12.33
C ILE A 200 14.26 -14.91 -12.37
N ARG A 201 14.15 -15.50 -13.56
CA ARG A 201 14.14 -16.97 -13.74
C ARG A 201 15.51 -17.62 -13.49
N GLU A 202 16.59 -16.87 -13.70
CA GLU A 202 17.95 -17.34 -13.48
C GLU A 202 18.28 -17.39 -11.98
N LEU A 203 17.83 -16.41 -11.20
CA LEU A 203 18.20 -16.26 -9.79
C LEU A 203 17.17 -16.81 -8.80
N PHE A 204 15.88 -16.78 -9.15
CA PHE A 204 14.82 -17.06 -8.17
C PHE A 204 13.91 -18.20 -8.62
N PRO A 205 13.55 -19.13 -7.73
CA PRO A 205 12.56 -20.16 -8.03
C PRO A 205 11.12 -19.63 -8.05
N MET A 206 10.84 -18.45 -7.48
CA MET A 206 9.52 -17.82 -7.48
C MET A 206 9.57 -16.29 -7.41
N ASN A 207 8.54 -15.66 -7.96
CA ASN A 207 8.40 -14.21 -8.01
C ASN A 207 6.95 -13.75 -7.83
N PHE A 208 6.77 -12.74 -6.98
CA PHE A 208 5.52 -11.99 -6.85
C PHE A 208 5.56 -10.79 -7.78
N ASN A 209 4.71 -10.84 -8.81
CA ASN A 209 4.64 -9.85 -9.88
C ASN A 209 3.35 -9.02 -9.83
N ARG A 210 2.35 -9.52 -9.10
CA ARG A 210 1.02 -8.91 -9.02
C ARG A 210 0.73 -8.46 -7.60
N GLU A 211 -0.07 -7.41 -7.52
CA GLU A 211 -0.53 -6.83 -6.26
C GLU A 211 -2.03 -6.49 -6.36
N GLY A 212 -2.74 -6.72 -5.27
CA GLY A 212 -4.16 -6.44 -5.12
C GLY A 212 -4.91 -7.66 -4.63
N PHE A 213 -4.70 -8.82 -5.26
CA PHE A 213 -5.43 -10.06 -4.95
C PHE A 213 -4.65 -10.96 -3.99
N VAL A 214 -5.33 -11.62 -3.06
CA VAL A 214 -4.68 -12.55 -2.10
C VAL A 214 -4.49 -13.98 -2.62
N LEU A 215 -5.34 -14.43 -3.55
CA LEU A 215 -5.42 -15.85 -3.90
C LEU A 215 -4.46 -16.23 -5.03
N ASN A 216 -3.56 -17.18 -4.75
CA ASN A 216 -2.79 -17.92 -5.75
C ASN A 216 -3.32 -19.35 -5.86
N ARG A 217 -3.43 -19.85 -7.09
CA ARG A 217 -3.94 -21.21 -7.39
C ARG A 217 -2.85 -22.06 -8.03
N ARG A 218 -3.06 -23.37 -8.11
CA ARG A 218 -2.07 -24.32 -8.68
C ARG A 218 -1.75 -24.05 -10.16
N ASP A 219 -2.69 -23.48 -10.89
CA ASP A 219 -2.55 -23.05 -12.28
C ASP A 219 -1.93 -21.66 -12.44
N SER A 220 -1.64 -20.95 -11.33
CA SER A 220 -0.86 -19.72 -11.37
C SER A 220 0.61 -20.01 -11.67
N SER A 221 1.29 -19.09 -12.35
CA SER A 221 2.74 -19.18 -12.56
C SER A 221 3.49 -18.85 -11.27
N LEU A 222 4.50 -19.65 -10.91
CA LEU A 222 5.45 -19.33 -9.83
C LEU A 222 6.15 -17.98 -10.02
N TYR A 223 6.17 -17.45 -11.24
CA TYR A 223 6.81 -16.17 -11.57
C TYR A 223 5.82 -15.01 -11.69
N ASP A 224 4.52 -15.26 -11.54
CA ASP A 224 3.45 -14.27 -11.62
C ASP A 224 2.50 -14.36 -10.41
N LEU A 225 3.05 -14.64 -9.24
CA LEU A 225 2.28 -14.73 -8.00
C LEU A 225 1.71 -13.36 -7.62
N THR A 226 0.55 -13.35 -6.97
CA THR A 226 -0.12 -12.16 -6.46
C THR A 226 -0.02 -12.05 -4.95
N ARG A 227 -0.05 -10.83 -4.44
CA ARG A 227 -0.16 -10.51 -3.01
C ARG A 227 -1.13 -9.35 -2.81
N MET A 228 -1.56 -9.15 -1.57
CA MET A 228 -2.31 -7.97 -1.17
C MET A 228 -1.46 -7.18 -0.17
N GLN A 229 -1.53 -5.86 -0.25
CA GLN A 229 -0.93 -4.96 0.74
C GLN A 229 -2.03 -4.38 1.64
N PRO A 230 -2.24 -4.92 2.85
CA PRO A 230 -3.11 -4.30 3.84
C PRO A 230 -2.66 -2.88 4.15
N GLN A 231 -3.61 -1.97 4.31
CA GLN A 231 -3.32 -0.59 4.64
C GLN A 231 -3.47 -0.35 6.15
N PRO A 232 -2.68 0.56 6.75
CA PRO A 232 -2.70 0.78 8.21
C PRO A 232 -4.05 1.28 8.75
N TYR A 233 -4.86 1.89 7.89
CA TYR A 233 -6.21 2.39 8.24
C TYR A 233 -7.32 1.36 8.02
N TRP A 234 -7.01 0.13 7.59
CA TRP A 234 -8.03 -0.91 7.41
C TRP A 234 -8.52 -1.43 8.75
N ALA A 235 -9.84 -1.35 8.98
CA ALA A 235 -10.50 -2.11 10.03
C ALA A 235 -10.33 -3.63 9.81
N ILE A 236 -10.46 -4.42 10.88
CA ILE A 236 -10.31 -5.88 10.82
C ILE A 236 -11.28 -6.48 9.79
N ASN A 237 -12.54 -6.04 9.82
CA ASN A 237 -13.53 -6.52 8.87
C ASN A 237 -13.23 -6.15 7.41
N HIS A 238 -12.50 -5.06 7.14
CA HIS A 238 -12.06 -4.75 5.78
C HIS A 238 -11.13 -5.84 5.26
N LEU A 239 -10.11 -6.19 6.05
CA LEU A 239 -9.17 -7.26 5.71
C LEU A 239 -9.90 -8.59 5.47
N LEU A 240 -10.78 -8.99 6.40
CA LEU A 240 -11.55 -10.23 6.28
C LEU A 240 -12.48 -10.21 5.06
N MET A 241 -13.11 -9.08 4.77
CA MET A 241 -14.02 -8.96 3.64
C MET A 241 -13.27 -9.06 2.32
N ARG A 242 -12.08 -8.47 2.25
CA ARG A 242 -11.23 -8.59 1.07
C ARG A 242 -10.78 -10.04 0.83
N ILE A 243 -10.34 -10.73 1.88
CA ILE A 243 -9.95 -12.15 1.78
C ILE A 243 -11.16 -13.00 1.38
N LYS A 244 -12.31 -12.81 2.01
CA LYS A 244 -13.58 -13.49 1.68
C LYS A 244 -13.96 -13.29 0.21
N TYR A 245 -13.89 -12.06 -0.27
CA TYR A 245 -14.21 -11.72 -1.66
C TYR A 245 -13.27 -12.41 -2.66
N ASP A 246 -11.96 -12.38 -2.41
CA ASP A 246 -10.95 -12.93 -3.33
C ASP A 246 -10.89 -14.48 -3.31
N THR A 247 -11.18 -15.09 -2.16
CA THR A 247 -11.08 -16.55 -1.96
C THR A 247 -12.41 -17.29 -2.09
N ASN A 248 -13.53 -16.57 -1.97
CA ASN A 248 -14.87 -17.13 -1.81
C ASN A 248 -14.99 -18.08 -0.60
N GLU A 249 -14.11 -17.93 0.41
CA GLU A 249 -14.20 -18.67 1.67
C GLU A 249 -15.25 -18.07 2.59
N ASP A 250 -15.85 -18.91 3.43
CA ASP A 250 -16.73 -18.44 4.48
C ASP A 250 -15.92 -17.98 5.70
N LEU A 251 -15.67 -16.67 5.77
CA LEU A 251 -15.10 -16.00 6.93
C LEU A 251 -16.17 -15.31 7.76
N GLU A 252 -16.02 -15.40 9.08
CA GLU A 252 -16.87 -14.71 10.05
C GLU A 252 -16.35 -13.29 10.29
N PHE A 253 -17.23 -12.30 10.32
CA PHE A 253 -16.86 -10.92 10.64
C PHE A 253 -16.84 -10.67 12.14
N VAL A 254 -15.90 -9.83 12.58
CA VAL A 254 -15.78 -9.41 13.97
C VAL A 254 -16.90 -8.43 14.30
N THR A 255 -17.63 -8.68 15.39
CA THR A 255 -18.73 -7.80 15.83
C THR A 255 -18.31 -6.76 16.85
N GLY A 256 -17.21 -6.98 17.58
CA GLY A 256 -16.80 -6.14 18.69
C GLY A 256 -17.52 -6.43 20.02
N ASP A 257 -17.53 -5.46 20.94
CA ASP A 257 -18.20 -5.56 22.25
C ASP A 257 -19.71 -5.85 22.06
N ARG A 258 -20.15 -7.02 22.55
CA ARG A 258 -21.47 -7.58 22.29
C ARG A 258 -22.60 -6.82 22.96
N ASP A 259 -22.37 -6.12 24.05
CA ASP A 259 -23.47 -5.49 24.79
C ASP A 259 -23.91 -4.20 24.11
N ASN A 260 -22.98 -3.27 23.85
CA ASN A 260 -23.25 -2.04 23.12
C ASN A 260 -23.61 -2.29 21.65
N ARG A 261 -23.09 -3.36 21.03
CA ARG A 261 -23.43 -3.73 19.66
C ARG A 261 -24.93 -4.02 19.48
N ARG A 262 -25.65 -4.49 20.50
CA ARG A 262 -27.09 -4.80 20.42
C ARG A 262 -27.97 -3.58 20.19
N ALA A 263 -27.47 -2.39 20.50
CA ALA A 263 -28.17 -1.14 20.21
C ALA A 263 -28.35 -0.93 18.70
N TRP A 264 -27.52 -1.58 17.87
CA TRP A 264 -27.48 -1.38 16.42
C TRP A 264 -28.01 -2.60 15.67
N ASP A 265 -28.79 -2.35 14.64
CA ASP A 265 -29.33 -3.35 13.75
C ASP A 265 -28.70 -3.23 12.37
N LEU A 266 -27.81 -4.17 12.08
CA LEU A 266 -27.07 -4.22 10.82
C LEU A 266 -28.03 -4.64 9.71
N ARG A 267 -28.15 -3.80 8.69
CA ARG A 267 -29.01 -4.05 7.53
C ARG A 267 -28.24 -4.60 6.35
N GLU A 268 -27.01 -4.12 6.15
CA GLU A 268 -26.16 -4.55 5.04
C GLU A 268 -24.67 -4.36 5.39
N GLY A 269 -23.81 -5.23 4.87
CA GLY A 269 -22.36 -5.21 5.11
C GLY A 269 -21.95 -5.93 6.40
N ALA A 270 -20.84 -5.49 6.99
CA ALA A 270 -20.35 -5.93 8.30
C ALA A 270 -20.27 -4.75 9.26
N LEU A 271 -20.62 -4.97 10.52
CA LEU A 271 -20.55 -3.97 11.58
C LEU A 271 -19.70 -4.48 12.74
N GLU A 272 -18.63 -3.75 13.02
CA GLU A 272 -17.74 -3.91 14.17
C GLU A 272 -17.91 -2.72 15.11
N LEU A 273 -18.05 -3.00 16.41
CA LEU A 273 -18.01 -1.98 17.45
C LEU A 273 -16.69 -2.07 18.22
N HIS A 274 -15.85 -1.05 18.10
CA HIS A 274 -14.58 -1.00 18.79
C HIS A 274 -14.53 0.25 19.65
N ASP A 275 -14.51 0.07 20.98
CA ASP A 275 -14.67 1.15 21.95
C ASP A 275 -15.92 2.00 21.66
N GLU A 276 -15.74 3.28 21.33
CA GLU A 276 -16.81 4.23 20.97
C GLU A 276 -17.01 4.37 19.44
N SER A 277 -16.28 3.58 18.64
CA SER A 277 -16.31 3.64 17.18
C SER A 277 -17.21 2.58 16.55
N LEU A 278 -18.06 3.02 15.62
CA LEU A 278 -18.93 2.18 14.80
C LEU A 278 -18.29 1.99 13.42
N LEU A 279 -17.74 0.81 13.14
CA LEU A 279 -17.03 0.51 11.90
C LEU A 279 -17.90 -0.31 10.95
N LEU A 280 -18.36 0.33 9.87
CA LEU A 280 -19.12 -0.31 8.80
C LEU A 280 -18.21 -0.67 7.63
N THR A 281 -18.24 -1.94 7.23
CA THR A 281 -17.45 -2.46 6.10
C THR A 281 -18.38 -2.98 5.00
N THR A 282 -18.07 -2.62 3.75
CA THR A 282 -18.82 -3.08 2.58
C THR A 282 -17.89 -3.60 1.48
N LEU A 283 -18.47 -4.36 0.55
CA LEU A 283 -17.80 -4.75 -0.69
C LEU A 283 -17.52 -3.51 -1.55
N PRO A 284 -16.55 -3.58 -2.48
CA PRO A 284 -16.35 -2.51 -3.46
C PRO A 284 -17.67 -2.14 -4.16
N GLU A 285 -17.93 -0.83 -4.28
CA GLU A 285 -19.16 -0.26 -4.87
C GLU A 285 -20.47 -0.65 -4.17
N GLY A 286 -20.40 -1.37 -3.05
CA GLY A 286 -21.54 -1.72 -2.21
C GLY A 286 -21.88 -0.62 -1.20
N ARG A 287 -22.80 -0.96 -0.29
CA ARG A 287 -23.11 -0.15 0.89
C ARG A 287 -23.05 -1.00 2.15
N ALA A 288 -22.82 -0.35 3.29
CA ALA A 288 -23.01 -0.95 4.59
C ALA A 288 -23.71 0.06 5.47
N TYR A 289 -24.72 -0.38 6.21
CA TYR A 289 -25.45 0.50 7.11
C TYR A 289 -26.10 -0.27 8.26
N ALA A 290 -26.19 0.41 9.39
CA ALA A 290 -26.86 -0.07 10.58
C ALA A 290 -27.84 1.00 11.09
N ARG A 291 -28.87 0.54 11.80
CA ARG A 291 -29.90 1.39 12.40
C ARG A 291 -29.84 1.28 13.91
N LEU A 292 -29.83 2.41 14.60
CA LEU A 292 -30.00 2.44 16.06
C LEU A 292 -31.42 1.97 16.43
N GLN A 293 -31.53 0.92 17.24
CA GLN A 293 -32.77 0.35 17.76
C GLN A 293 -33.05 0.70 19.22
N GLU A 294 -32.01 0.91 20.03
CA GLU A 294 -32.19 1.16 21.46
C GLU A 294 -32.85 2.52 21.71
N GLY A 295 -33.88 2.55 22.56
CA GLY A 295 -34.61 3.78 22.91
C GLY A 295 -35.57 4.29 21.82
N SER A 296 -36.30 3.38 21.14
CA SER A 296 -37.09 3.52 19.88
C SER A 296 -38.06 4.71 19.66
N GLU A 297 -37.99 5.79 20.43
CA GLU A 297 -38.56 7.11 20.11
C GLU A 297 -37.59 8.24 20.45
N LEU A 298 -36.40 8.20 19.85
CA LEU A 298 -35.47 9.34 19.88
C LEU A 298 -36.06 10.49 19.06
N ARG A 299 -36.69 11.46 19.73
CA ARG A 299 -37.34 12.62 19.09
C ARG A 299 -36.37 13.79 18.96
N ASP A 300 -35.84 14.22 20.10
CA ASP A 300 -34.91 15.34 20.22
C ASP A 300 -33.53 14.79 20.55
N LEU A 301 -32.64 14.73 19.55
CA LEU A 301 -31.34 14.11 19.68
C LEU A 301 -30.24 15.11 19.36
N ASN A 302 -29.21 15.12 20.19
CA ASN A 302 -27.96 15.80 19.92
C ASN A 302 -26.90 14.75 19.56
N ILE A 303 -26.32 14.86 18.36
CA ILE A 303 -25.25 13.96 17.91
C ILE A 303 -23.96 14.76 17.90
N ASP A 304 -22.97 14.25 18.60
CA ASP A 304 -21.57 14.61 18.41
C ASP A 304 -20.82 13.35 17.97
N THR A 305 -20.13 13.41 16.83
CA THR A 305 -19.45 12.25 16.26
C THR A 305 -18.30 12.69 15.37
N TYR A 306 -17.25 11.88 15.37
CA TYR A 306 -16.18 11.95 14.38
C TYR A 306 -16.49 11.03 13.21
N VAL A 307 -15.98 11.39 12.03
CA VAL A 307 -16.22 10.68 10.78
C VAL A 307 -14.87 10.61 10.04
N ASP A 308 -14.18 9.47 10.15
CA ASP A 308 -12.80 9.28 9.68
C ASP A 308 -12.71 9.02 8.15
N GLY A 309 -13.52 9.76 7.38
CA GLY A 309 -13.71 9.52 5.96
C GLY A 309 -12.48 9.72 5.08
N ASN A 310 -12.37 8.86 4.06
CA ASN A 310 -11.45 9.08 2.95
C ASN A 310 -12.01 10.15 1.99
N ALA A 311 -11.12 10.80 1.22
CA ALA A 311 -11.50 11.78 0.21
C ALA A 311 -12.43 11.22 -0.89
N PHE A 312 -12.55 9.90 -1.01
CA PHE A 312 -13.42 9.22 -1.96
C PHE A 312 -14.34 8.23 -1.24
N GLY A 313 -15.55 8.06 -1.76
CA GLY A 313 -16.63 7.33 -1.12
C GLY A 313 -17.61 8.26 -0.41
N ALA A 314 -18.62 7.67 0.24
CA ALA A 314 -19.62 8.41 0.99
C ALA A 314 -19.74 7.82 2.40
N GLN A 315 -19.71 8.70 3.41
CA GLN A 315 -20.09 8.37 4.78
C GLN A 315 -21.33 9.17 5.13
N GLN A 316 -22.36 8.48 5.64
CA GLN A 316 -23.71 9.03 5.68
C GLN A 316 -24.39 8.73 7.01
N ILE A 317 -25.02 9.76 7.56
CA ILE A 317 -25.88 9.65 8.74
C ILE A 317 -27.30 10.01 8.31
N TYR A 318 -28.21 9.05 8.46
CA TYR A 318 -29.63 9.22 8.16
C TYR A 318 -30.39 9.60 9.44
N LEU A 319 -31.08 10.72 9.38
CA LEU A 319 -31.90 11.28 10.45
C LEU A 319 -33.35 11.34 9.98
N ARG A 320 -34.30 11.28 10.93
CA ARG A 320 -35.75 11.32 10.65
C ARG A 320 -36.15 10.36 9.53
N SER A 321 -35.53 9.19 9.50
CA SER A 321 -35.60 8.28 8.36
C SER A 321 -36.68 7.23 8.56
N THR A 322 -37.44 6.94 7.50
CA THR A 322 -38.24 5.73 7.43
C THR A 322 -37.34 4.49 7.36
N PRO A 323 -37.83 3.29 7.75
CA PRO A 323 -37.02 2.07 7.72
C PRO A 323 -36.44 1.72 6.35
N ASP A 324 -37.11 2.14 5.27
CA ASP A 324 -36.72 1.94 3.86
C ASP A 324 -35.95 3.14 3.27
N LEU A 325 -35.67 4.17 4.07
CA LEU A 325 -35.02 5.43 3.69
C LEU A 325 -35.76 6.24 2.62
N SER A 326 -37.01 5.91 2.29
CA SER A 326 -37.84 6.65 1.31
C SER A 326 -38.20 8.06 1.76
N GLN A 327 -38.12 8.33 3.07
CA GLN A 327 -38.11 9.65 3.66
C GLN A 327 -36.93 9.74 4.63
N SER A 328 -36.10 10.77 4.51
CA SER A 328 -34.95 10.96 5.41
C SER A 328 -34.32 12.35 5.25
N ILE A 329 -33.60 12.79 6.27
CA ILE A 329 -32.56 13.81 6.16
C ILE A 329 -31.22 13.08 6.20
N CYS A 330 -30.41 13.21 5.16
CA CYS A 330 -29.11 12.58 5.06
C CYS A 330 -28.02 13.65 5.20
N VAL A 331 -27.14 13.47 6.18
CA VAL A 331 -25.89 14.22 6.33
C VAL A 331 -24.78 13.35 5.75
N SER A 332 -24.15 13.81 4.67
CA SER A 332 -23.13 13.05 3.94
C SER A 332 -21.79 13.80 3.92
N LEU A 333 -20.71 13.08 4.19
CA LEU A 333 -19.36 13.47 3.77
C LEU A 333 -19.03 12.69 2.50
N VAL A 334 -18.91 13.40 1.39
CA VAL A 334 -18.65 12.79 0.07
C VAL A 334 -17.76 13.71 -0.75
N ASN A 335 -16.66 13.17 -1.29
CA ASN A 335 -15.74 13.89 -2.19
C ASN A 335 -15.30 15.26 -1.63
N ASN A 336 -14.87 15.30 -0.37
CA ASN A 336 -14.46 16.52 0.37
C ASN A 336 -15.57 17.59 0.53
N VAL A 337 -16.83 17.19 0.48
CA VAL A 337 -17.99 18.07 0.65
C VAL A 337 -18.88 17.54 1.77
N LEU A 338 -19.30 18.44 2.67
CA LEU A 338 -20.44 18.21 3.56
C LEU A 338 -21.71 18.53 2.78
N LEU A 339 -22.56 17.53 2.60
CA LEU A 339 -23.79 17.61 1.84
C LEU A 339 -24.97 17.20 2.74
N VAL A 340 -25.96 18.07 2.89
CA VAL A 340 -27.20 17.77 3.60
C VAL A 340 -28.35 17.72 2.60
N GLN A 341 -29.05 16.60 2.57
CA GLN A 341 -30.15 16.35 1.63
C GLN A 341 -31.40 15.89 2.37
N GLU A 342 -32.56 16.29 1.88
CA GLU A 342 -33.85 15.79 2.29
C GLU A 342 -34.45 14.92 1.19
N THR A 343 -34.84 13.70 1.53
CA THR A 343 -35.56 12.79 0.65
C THR A 343 -37.02 12.73 1.09
N GLN A 344 -37.95 12.95 0.16
CA GLN A 344 -39.39 12.72 0.35
C GLN A 344 -39.99 12.05 -0.89
N GLN A 345 -40.64 10.89 -0.69
CA GLN A 345 -41.36 10.17 -1.76
C GLN A 345 -40.54 9.97 -3.04
N GLY A 346 -39.26 9.62 -2.90
CA GLY A 346 -38.34 9.37 -4.01
C GLY A 346 -37.74 10.61 -4.67
N SER A 347 -38.11 11.82 -4.24
CA SER A 347 -37.44 13.07 -4.63
C SER A 347 -36.40 13.45 -3.59
N THR A 348 -35.21 13.87 -4.04
CA THR A 348 -34.12 14.35 -3.18
C THR A 348 -33.88 15.83 -3.43
N ARG A 349 -33.87 16.63 -2.35
CA ARG A 349 -33.56 18.05 -2.37
C ARG A 349 -32.29 18.33 -1.58
N GLU A 350 -31.38 19.11 -2.15
CA GLU A 350 -30.21 19.64 -1.42
C GLU A 350 -30.64 20.78 -0.48
N LEU A 351 -30.26 20.67 0.79
CA LEU A 351 -30.50 21.68 1.82
C LEU A 351 -29.25 22.50 2.11
N TYR A 352 -28.07 21.87 2.05
CA TYR A 352 -26.79 22.51 2.31
C TYR A 352 -25.66 21.78 1.58
N ARG A 353 -24.66 22.54 1.15
CA ARG A 353 -23.43 22.03 0.51
C ARG A 353 -22.29 22.98 0.82
N GLU A 354 -21.20 22.46 1.37
CA GLU A 354 -19.96 23.23 1.55
C GLU A 354 -18.74 22.30 1.53
N LYS A 355 -17.61 22.83 1.07
CA LYS A 355 -16.34 22.08 1.08
C LYS A 355 -15.83 21.93 2.51
N ILE A 356 -15.37 20.73 2.87
CA ILE A 356 -14.81 20.45 4.21
C ILE A 356 -13.67 21.43 4.57
N PRO A 357 -12.69 21.71 3.69
CA PRO A 357 -11.65 22.71 3.97
C PRO A 357 -12.19 24.11 4.30
N VAL A 358 -13.31 24.53 3.69
CA VAL A 358 -13.92 25.83 3.96
C VAL A 358 -14.54 25.85 5.36
N ILE A 359 -15.23 24.77 5.74
CA ILE A 359 -15.79 24.60 7.09
C ILE A 359 -14.70 24.61 8.15
N LEU A 360 -13.57 23.95 7.88
CA LEU A 360 -12.42 23.85 8.78
C LEU A 360 -11.53 25.10 8.80
N GLY A 361 -11.79 26.09 7.94
CA GLY A 361 -10.98 27.30 7.83
C GLY A 361 -9.58 27.05 7.27
N GLU A 362 -9.40 25.96 6.50
CA GLU A 362 -8.13 25.62 5.86
C GLU A 362 -7.81 26.60 4.73
N THR A 363 -6.52 26.93 4.60
CA THR A 363 -6.05 27.70 3.45
C THR A 363 -5.97 26.78 2.24
N ILE A 364 -6.80 27.02 1.24
CA ILE A 364 -6.77 26.29 -0.03
C ILE A 364 -5.86 27.05 -0.99
N PRO A 365 -4.65 26.55 -1.30
CA PRO A 365 -3.79 27.23 -2.27
C PRO A 365 -4.45 27.22 -3.65
N SER A 366 -4.26 28.30 -4.40
CA SER A 366 -4.58 28.31 -5.81
C SER A 366 -3.68 27.34 -6.59
N VAL A 367 -4.11 26.91 -7.77
CA VAL A 367 -3.31 26.03 -8.63
C VAL A 367 -1.91 26.61 -8.94
N PRO A 368 -1.76 27.93 -9.23
CA PRO A 368 -0.44 28.54 -9.36
C PRO A 368 0.41 28.50 -8.09
N GLU A 369 -0.20 28.69 -6.91
CA GLU A 369 0.52 28.62 -5.63
C GLU A 369 1.00 27.19 -5.34
N ASP A 370 0.15 26.16 -5.45
CA ASP A 370 0.58 24.76 -5.22
C ASP A 370 1.63 24.32 -6.25
N ARG A 371 1.55 24.83 -7.49
CA ARG A 371 2.58 24.59 -8.51
C ARG A 371 3.92 25.24 -8.16
N ARG A 372 3.90 26.49 -7.69
CA ARG A 372 5.11 27.17 -7.21
C ARG A 372 5.71 26.41 -6.03
N ASP A 373 4.89 26.01 -5.08
CA ASP A 373 5.32 25.30 -3.87
C ASP A 373 5.90 23.92 -4.22
N ALA A 374 5.35 23.23 -5.23
CA ALA A 374 5.94 22.00 -5.78
C ALA A 374 7.37 22.22 -6.31
N MET A 375 7.59 23.28 -7.08
CA MET A 375 8.91 23.63 -7.64
C MET A 375 9.90 24.05 -6.54
N VAL A 376 9.44 24.78 -5.52
CA VAL A 376 10.25 25.12 -4.34
C VAL A 376 10.66 23.84 -3.62
N ARG A 377 9.70 22.93 -3.39
CA ARG A 377 9.92 21.69 -2.65
C ARG A 377 10.87 20.75 -3.38
N GLU A 378 10.79 20.68 -4.70
CA GLU A 378 11.76 20.00 -5.54
C GLU A 378 13.17 20.52 -5.25
N ASN A 379 13.40 21.82 -5.39
CA ASN A 379 14.72 22.40 -5.17
C ASN A 379 15.24 22.18 -3.74
N GLU A 380 14.37 22.29 -2.71
CA GLU A 380 14.74 21.94 -1.33
C GLU A 380 15.18 20.48 -1.18
N ALA A 381 14.48 19.55 -1.83
CA ALA A 381 14.80 18.13 -1.80
C ALA A 381 16.16 17.85 -2.47
N PHE A 382 16.41 18.47 -3.62
CA PHE A 382 17.68 18.34 -4.34
C PHE A 382 18.83 18.99 -3.56
N ALA A 383 18.60 20.14 -2.92
CA ALA A 383 19.60 20.79 -2.08
C ALA A 383 20.00 19.92 -0.88
N ARG A 384 19.03 19.35 -0.16
CA ARG A 384 19.27 18.56 1.06
C ARG A 384 20.19 17.36 0.82
N TYR A 385 20.08 16.73 -0.34
CA TYR A 385 20.84 15.55 -0.72
C TYR A 385 21.82 15.82 -1.85
N ALA A 386 22.25 17.08 -2.03
CA ALA A 386 23.17 17.44 -3.09
C ALA A 386 24.55 16.79 -2.88
N PRO A 387 25.29 16.46 -3.95
CA PRO A 387 26.62 15.84 -3.85
C PRO A 387 27.70 16.81 -3.33
N SER A 388 27.42 18.12 -3.34
CA SER A 388 28.36 19.15 -2.88
C SER A 388 27.64 20.35 -2.26
N PRO A 389 28.30 21.11 -1.36
CA PRO A 389 27.75 22.36 -0.83
C PRO A 389 27.40 23.38 -1.91
N VAL A 390 28.21 23.49 -2.97
CA VAL A 390 27.97 24.42 -4.08
C VAL A 390 26.66 24.07 -4.79
N SER A 391 26.47 22.80 -5.13
CA SER A 391 25.21 22.34 -5.73
C SER A 391 24.02 22.56 -4.80
N ALA A 392 24.19 22.38 -3.49
CA ALA A 392 23.14 22.64 -2.52
C ALA A 392 22.72 24.13 -2.52
N GLU A 393 23.70 25.04 -2.51
CA GLU A 393 23.48 26.49 -2.57
C GLU A 393 22.77 26.90 -3.86
N GLU A 394 23.14 26.32 -5.01
CA GLU A 394 22.45 26.59 -6.28
C GLU A 394 20.98 26.22 -6.24
N TYR A 395 20.64 25.03 -5.72
CA TYR A 395 19.24 24.61 -5.59
C TYR A 395 18.47 25.49 -4.59
N LEU A 396 19.08 25.84 -3.45
CA LEU A 396 18.45 26.76 -2.49
C LEU A 396 18.22 28.15 -3.10
N GLY A 397 19.17 28.67 -3.88
CA GLY A 397 19.01 29.93 -4.60
C GLY A 397 17.81 29.91 -5.56
N ARG A 398 17.67 28.82 -6.36
CA ARG A 398 16.49 28.64 -7.22
C ARG A 398 15.19 28.56 -6.41
N ALA A 399 15.20 27.85 -5.27
CA ALA A 399 14.04 27.77 -4.39
C ALA A 399 13.63 29.17 -3.88
N GLU A 400 14.59 30.01 -3.49
CA GLU A 400 14.35 31.39 -3.05
C GLU A 400 13.84 32.29 -4.18
N GLU A 401 14.41 32.18 -5.38
CA GLU A 401 13.95 32.90 -6.58
C GLU A 401 12.51 32.55 -6.95
N ILE A 402 12.10 31.29 -6.79
CA ILE A 402 10.73 30.84 -7.09
C ILE A 402 9.74 31.27 -6.01
N ARG A 403 10.17 31.38 -4.74
CA ARG A 403 9.30 31.82 -3.63
C ARG A 403 8.90 33.30 -3.74
N ASN A 404 9.84 34.14 -4.18
CA ASN A 404 9.67 35.59 -4.34
C ASN A 404 8.92 35.94 -5.62
#